data_AF-A0A392M9H4-F1
#
_entry.id   AF-A0A392M9H4-F1
#
_cell.length_a   1.000
_cell.length_b   1.000
_cell.length_c   1.000
_cell.angle_alpha   90.00
_cell.angle_beta   90.00
_cell.angle_gamma   90.00
#
_symmetry.space_group_name_H-M   'P 1'
#
loop_
_entity.id
_entity.type
_entity.pdbx_description
1 polymer ?
#
loop_
_entity_poly.entity_id
_entity_poly.type
_entity_poly.pdbx_seq_one_letter_code
_entity_poly.pdbx_strand_id
1 'polypeptide(L)' 'MLAIFHKAFAHPPEELNSPASYKGLKKPKLPEETLRDFLSHHPDNTCSMSFGKASVLAYVRPDKPFS' A
#
# COMPACT_ATOMS: atom_id res chain seq x y z
N MET A 1 -7.28 -3.11 -0.88
CA MET A 1 -6.68 -2.88 0.45
C MET A 1 -5.21 -2.55 0.25
N LEU A 2 -4.65 -1.61 1.01
CA LEU A 2 -3.27 -1.16 0.95
C LEU A 2 -2.66 -1.17 2.36
N ALA A 3 -1.48 -1.75 2.52
CA ALA A 3 -0.70 -1.70 3.75
C ALA A 3 0.70 -1.18 3.44
N ILE A 4 1.18 -0.24 4.26
CA ILE A 4 2.46 0.43 4.10
C ILE A 4 3.26 0.24 5.38
N PHE A 5 4.49 -0.24 5.27
CA PHE A 5 5.43 -0.37 6.37
C PHE A 5 6.64 0.53 6.09
N HIS A 6 6.97 1.40 7.05
CA HIS A 6 8.19 2.18 6.98
C HIS A 6 9.37 1.24 7.22
N LYS A 7 10.50 1.51 6.54
CA LYS A 7 11.70 0.65 6.41
C LYS A 7 12.21 -0.04 7.69
N ALA A 8 11.88 0.47 8.87
CA ALA A 8 12.26 -0.13 10.14
C ALA A 8 11.61 -1.50 10.43
N PHE A 9 10.51 -1.87 9.75
CA PHE A 9 9.70 -3.04 10.11
C PHE A 9 9.56 -4.11 9.01
N ALA A 10 9.95 -3.83 7.78
CA ALA A 10 9.90 -4.80 6.69
C ALA A 10 11.09 -4.59 5.76
N HIS A 11 12.00 -5.56 5.72
CA HIS A 11 12.86 -5.71 4.55
C HIS A 11 11.95 -6.26 3.45
N PRO A 12 11.81 -5.59 2.28
CA PRO A 12 11.15 -6.22 1.14
C PRO A 12 11.88 -7.57 0.90
N PRO A 13 11.16 -8.69 0.82
CA PRO A 13 11.80 -10.00 0.82
C PRO A 13 12.68 -10.16 -0.41
N GLU A 14 14.00 -10.17 -0.21
CA GLU A 14 14.98 -10.64 -1.20
C GLU A 14 14.76 -12.14 -1.49
N GLU A 15 14.11 -12.86 -0.56
CA GLU A 15 13.78 -14.29 -0.65
C GLU A 15 12.64 -14.60 -1.62
N LEU A 16 11.77 -13.63 -1.92
CA LEU A 16 10.81 -13.76 -3.02
C LEU A 16 11.59 -13.37 -4.30
N ASN A 17 12.22 -14.34 -4.95
CA ASN A 17 12.80 -14.22 -6.30
C ASN A 17 11.72 -13.92 -7.36
N SER A 18 10.90 -12.90 -7.12
CA SER A 18 9.78 -12.51 -7.97
C SER A 18 10.32 -11.68 -9.11
N PRO A 19 10.15 -12.12 -10.38
CA PRO A 19 10.61 -11.37 -11.55
C PRO A 19 9.95 -9.98 -11.66
N ALA A 20 8.90 -9.71 -10.88
CA ALA A 20 8.23 -8.43 -10.79
C ALA A 20 9.10 -7.31 -10.17
N SER A 21 10.04 -7.62 -9.27
CA SER A 21 10.82 -6.57 -8.58
C SER A 21 11.90 -5.93 -9.46
N TYR A 22 12.34 -6.62 -10.53
CA TYR A 22 13.43 -6.16 -11.40
C TYR A 22 12.98 -5.68 -12.79
N LYS A 23 11.72 -5.90 -13.18
CA LYS A 23 11.19 -5.56 -14.52
C LYS A 23 10.19 -4.40 -14.56
N GLY A 24 9.99 -3.71 -13.45
CA GLY A 24 9.16 -2.51 -13.42
C GLY A 24 9.91 -1.29 -13.97
N LEU A 25 9.50 -0.75 -15.13
CA LEU A 25 10.01 0.51 -15.68
C LEU A 25 9.79 1.74 -14.78
N LYS A 26 8.98 1.61 -13.71
CA LYS A 26 8.64 2.70 -12.79
C LYS A 26 9.37 2.51 -11.47
N LYS A 27 10.13 3.53 -11.07
CA LYS A 27 10.65 3.64 -9.69
C LYS A 27 9.49 3.49 -8.71
N PRO A 28 9.66 2.74 -7.60
CA PRO A 28 8.64 2.67 -6.56
C PRO A 28 8.34 4.08 -6.02
N LYS A 29 7.05 4.42 -5.91
CA LYS A 29 6.58 5.68 -5.34
C LYS A 29 6.93 5.75 -3.85
N LEU A 30 7.02 6.95 -3.28
CA LEU A 30 7.17 7.09 -1.84
C LEU A 30 5.92 6.55 -1.11
N PRO A 31 6.06 6.05 0.13
CA PRO A 31 4.94 5.59 0.95
C PRO A 31 3.79 6.60 1.01
N GLU A 32 4.09 7.87 1.24
CA GLU A 32 3.12 8.95 1.38
C GLU A 32 2.45 9.31 0.04
N GLU A 33 3.19 9.20 -1.06
CA GLU A 33 2.64 9.37 -2.40
C GLU A 33 1.69 8.22 -2.74
N THR A 34 2.06 6.99 -2.39
CA THR A 34 1.23 5.80 -2.61
C THR A 34 -0.06 5.88 -1.82
N LEU A 35 0.00 6.32 -0.56
CA LEU A 35 -1.20 6.52 0.27
C LEU A 35 -2.12 7.59 -0.32
N ARG A 36 -1.56 8.76 -0.70
CA ARG A 36 -2.35 9.86 -1.29
C ARG A 36 -3.00 9.43 -2.60
N ASP A 37 -2.26 8.75 -3.45
CA ASP A 37 -2.75 8.20 -4.72
C ASP A 37 -3.91 7.23 -4.46
N PHE A 38 -3.77 6.29 -3.52
CA PHE A 38 -4.82 5.35 -3.15
C PHE A 38 -6.09 6.03 -2.65
N LEU A 39 -5.96 7.03 -1.77
CA LEU A 39 -7.10 7.77 -1.24
C LEU A 39 -7.79 8.63 -2.33
N SER A 40 -7.02 9.23 -3.23
CA SER A 40 -7.57 10.04 -4.33
C SER A 40 -8.40 9.23 -5.35
N HIS A 41 -8.08 7.94 -5.53
CA HIS A 41 -8.85 7.06 -6.41
C HIS A 41 -10.19 6.62 -5.79
N HIS A 42 -10.36 6.78 -4.47
CA HIS A 42 -11.52 6.27 -3.73
C HIS A 42 -11.98 7.26 -2.64
N PRO A 43 -12.46 8.46 -3.02
CA PRO A 43 -12.74 9.55 -2.08
C PRO A 43 -13.84 9.23 -1.07
N ASP A 44 -14.91 8.54 -1.49
CA ASP A 44 -16.13 8.40 -0.67
C ASP A 44 -16.22 7.06 0.08
N ASN A 45 -15.28 6.15 -0.18
CA ASN A 45 -15.39 4.77 0.29
C ASN A 45 -14.10 4.20 0.89
N THR A 46 -13.23 5.08 1.38
CA THR A 46 -11.97 4.71 2.02
C THR A 46 -11.98 4.92 3.53
N CYS A 47 -11.23 4.07 4.22
CA CYS A 47 -10.81 4.27 5.60
C CYS A 47 -9.31 4.07 5.66
N SER A 48 -8.62 4.88 6.47
CA SER A 48 -7.19 4.69 6.75
C SER A 48 -6.90 4.80 8.23
N MET A 49 -5.91 4.04 8.69
CA MET A 49 -5.48 3.96 10.07
C MET A 49 -3.96 3.93 10.12
N SER A 50 -3.38 4.81 10.92
CA SER A 50 -1.93 4.89 11.15
C SER A 50 -1.53 4.22 12.46
N PHE A 51 -0.53 3.35 12.41
CA PHE A 51 0.09 2.75 13.59
C PHE A 51 1.37 3.53 13.93
N GLY A 52 1.19 4.64 14.63
CA GLY A 52 2.28 5.58 14.92
C GLY A 52 2.96 6.08 13.65
N LYS A 53 4.30 6.06 13.63
CA LYS A 53 5.13 6.39 12.46
C LYS A 53 5.65 5.15 11.72
N ALA A 54 5.19 3.96 12.12
CA ALA A 54 5.74 2.70 11.66
C ALA A 54 4.98 2.14 10.46
N SER A 55 3.65 2.23 10.45
CA SER A 55 2.83 1.69 9.36
C SER A 55 1.51 2.41 9.18
N VAL A 56 0.94 2.25 7.99
CA VAL A 56 -0.40 2.72 7.64
C VAL A 56 -1.16 1.58 6.98
N LEU A 57 -2.42 1.41 7.38
CA LEU A 57 -3.38 0.55 6.72
C LEU A 57 -4.47 1.39 6.09
N ALA A 58 -4.76 1.16 4.82
CA ALA A 58 -5.86 1.78 4.09
C ALA A 58 -6.75 0.71 3.43
N TYR A 59 -8.05 0.90 3.56
CA TYR A 59 -9.06 -0.04 3.08
C TYR A 59 -10.13 0.71 2.29
N VAL A 60 -10.59 0.09 1.21
CA VAL A 60 -11.72 0.55 0.40
C VAL A 60 -12.80 -0.50 0.58
N ARG A 61 -14.02 -0.09 0.96
CA ARG A 61 -15.13 -1.06 1.02
C ARG A 61 -15.45 -1.51 -0.42
N PRO A 62 -15.54 -2.82 -0.70
CA PRO A 62 -15.94 -3.29 -2.01
C PRO A 62 -17.40 -2.90 -2.29
N ASP A 63 -17.70 -2.54 -3.54
CA ASP A 63 -19.07 -2.14 -3.96
C ASP A 63 -20.08 -3.28 -3.85
N LYS A 64 -19.61 -4.52 -3.86
CA LYS A 64 -20.42 -5.71 -3.62
C LYS A 64 -19.97 -6.41 -2.34
N PRO A 65 -20.88 -6.68 -1.39
CA PRO A 65 -20.57 -7.57 -0.28
C PRO A 65 -20.23 -8.95 -0.85
N PHE A 66 -19.25 -9.62 -0.23
CA PHE A 66 -18.93 -11.00 -0.57
C PHE A 66 -20.21 -11.84 -0.40
N SER A 67 -20.66 -12.48 -1.49
CA SER A 67 -21.81 -13.39 -1.50
C SER A 67 -21.42 -14.76 -0.97
#